data_AF-A0A349YJ64-F1
#
_entry.id   AF-A0A349YJ64-F1
#
_cell.length_a   1.000
_cell.length_b   1.000
_cell.length_c   1.000
_cell.angle_alpha   90.00
_cell.angle_beta   90.00
_cell.angle_gamma   90.00
#
_symmetry.space_group_name_H-M   'P 1'
#
loop_
_entity.id
_entity.type
_entity.pdbx_description
1 polymer ?
#
loop_
_entity_poly.entity_id
_entity_poly.type
_entity_poly.pdbx_seq_one_letter_code
_entity_poly.pdbx_strand_id
1 'polypeptide(L)'
;MRKKKIVIYLAIVSVAVNCFIGCSKNNVQHLEEPQSKPVESVLPSDSKPESKLPQTTESQEVTDVIQETADTKPSEEVPPSKEAEAKEFSYKDVANWQFVFSSGSGAWSTELEIREDGSFSGVYYDADMGDMGEKYPNGTYYYSRFRGYLEEPVKVNEYTYSTKIKEIQLQDKPGTEEIENGTKYVYSEAYGMNDAKKLYIYLPGVPIKDLPEEFIQWAYSSVDKDAIGEKLPFFGLYNEEPQLGFSSYELRHYPIDDEINTILQKAKKLEQKLDGNLSQNEMNLISYELYELWDNELNSMWKRMKEIVDPDEMKMVLKEQRKWIKEKEQKVKEAEEEIGGGSLLPFVKNQRATEYTRIRVYELAKYLRR
;
A
#
# COMPACT_ATOMS: atom_id res chain seq x y z
N MET A 1 26.72 8.60 -25.47
CA MET A 1 25.26 8.52 -25.24
C MET A 1 24.84 7.06 -25.19
N ARG A 2 24.66 6.48 -23.99
CA ARG A 2 24.16 5.10 -23.81
C ARG A 2 22.73 5.16 -23.29
N LYS A 3 21.78 4.62 -24.04
CA LYS A 3 20.37 4.48 -23.64
C LYS A 3 20.27 3.43 -22.54
N LYS A 4 19.86 3.81 -21.33
CA LYS A 4 19.48 2.85 -20.28
C LYS A 4 18.07 2.34 -20.61
N LYS A 5 17.92 1.02 -20.77
CA LYS A 5 16.62 0.36 -20.87
C LYS A 5 16.09 0.18 -19.44
N ILE A 6 14.93 0.75 -19.16
CA ILE A 6 14.18 0.51 -17.93
C ILE A 6 13.37 -0.77 -18.18
N VAL A 7 13.65 -1.82 -17.40
CA VAL A 7 12.88 -3.06 -17.38
C VAL A 7 11.92 -2.95 -16.20
N ILE A 8 10.62 -2.87 -16.48
CA ILE A 8 9.55 -2.88 -15.48
C ILE A 8 9.13 -4.33 -15.30
N TYR A 9 9.32 -4.88 -14.09
CA TYR A 9 8.78 -6.19 -13.72
C TYR A 9 7.35 -6.00 -13.19
N LEU A 10 6.36 -6.50 -13.94
CA LEU A 10 5.01 -6.71 -13.45
C LEU A 10 4.97 -8.05 -12.70
N ALA A 11 4.75 -8.00 -11.39
CA ALA A 11 4.37 -9.17 -10.62
C ALA A 11 2.89 -9.49 -10.91
N ILE A 12 2.64 -10.61 -11.58
CA ILE A 12 1.29 -11.15 -11.83
C ILE A 12 0.93 -12.02 -10.62
N VAL A 13 0.10 -11.50 -9.73
CA VAL A 13 -0.51 -12.30 -8.65
C VAL A 13 -1.70 -13.04 -9.24
N SER A 14 -1.54 -14.36 -9.40
CA SER A 14 -2.60 -15.25 -9.88
C SER A 14 -3.23 -15.94 -8.67
N VAL A 15 -4.39 -15.46 -8.21
CA VAL A 15 -5.17 -16.18 -7.20
C VAL A 15 -6.08 -17.17 -7.91
N ALA A 16 -5.67 -18.44 -7.93
CA ALA A 16 -6.53 -19.53 -8.37
C ALA A 16 -7.46 -19.94 -7.22
N VAL A 17 -8.73 -19.55 -7.31
CA VAL A 17 -9.80 -20.04 -6.44
C VAL A 17 -10.25 -21.40 -6.96
N ASN A 18 -9.78 -22.47 -6.32
CA ASN A 18 -10.34 -23.82 -6.50
C ASN A 18 -11.30 -24.10 -5.33
N CYS A 19 -12.59 -23.79 -5.52
CA CYS A 19 -13.65 -24.31 -4.67
C CYS A 19 -14.09 -25.68 -5.18
N PHE A 20 -13.64 -26.76 -4.52
CA PHE A 20 -14.37 -28.03 -4.55
C PHE A 20 -15.26 -28.11 -3.31
N ILE A 21 -16.56 -27.86 -3.52
CA ILE A 21 -17.61 -28.07 -2.54
C ILE A 21 -17.88 -29.58 -2.47
N GLY A 22 -17.58 -30.19 -1.33
CA GLY A 22 -18.12 -31.49 -0.94
C GLY A 22 -19.51 -31.31 -0.33
N CYS A 23 -20.56 -31.73 -1.04
CA CYS A 23 -21.91 -31.80 -0.49
C CYS A 23 -22.16 -33.14 0.20
N SER A 24 -22.50 -33.08 1.49
CA SER A 24 -23.13 -34.15 2.26
C SER A 24 -24.59 -34.34 1.83
N LYS A 25 -25.02 -35.60 1.69
CA LYS A 25 -26.38 -36.01 1.29
C LYS A 25 -27.32 -36.11 2.49
N ASN A 26 -28.59 -35.73 2.31
CA ASN A 26 -29.73 -36.54 2.74
C ASN A 26 -31.02 -36.28 1.93
N ASN A 27 -31.57 -37.39 1.43
CA ASN A 27 -32.97 -37.79 1.17
C ASN A 27 -33.76 -37.45 -0.14
N VAL A 28 -34.00 -38.55 -0.90
CA VAL A 28 -35.14 -39.03 -1.74
C VAL A 28 -35.65 -38.09 -2.87
N GLN A 29 -35.68 -38.49 -4.15
CA GLN A 29 -36.48 -39.57 -4.75
C GLN A 29 -35.96 -40.01 -6.14
N HIS A 30 -36.22 -41.30 -6.42
CA HIS A 30 -35.96 -42.09 -7.63
C HIS A 30 -36.34 -41.42 -8.96
N LEU A 31 -35.54 -41.67 -10.01
CA LEU A 31 -35.96 -42.13 -11.35
C LEU A 31 -34.71 -42.61 -12.12
N GLU A 32 -34.93 -43.47 -13.11
CA GLU A 32 -34.12 -44.61 -13.54
C GLU A 32 -32.82 -44.35 -14.34
N GLU A 33 -31.97 -45.39 -14.33
CA GLU A 33 -30.66 -45.63 -14.97
C GLU A 33 -30.70 -45.61 -16.53
N PRO A 34 -29.56 -45.49 -17.28
CA PRO A 34 -28.64 -46.63 -17.38
C PRO A 34 -27.12 -46.33 -17.49
N GLN A 35 -26.41 -47.41 -17.21
CA GLN A 35 -24.98 -47.64 -17.03
C GLN A 35 -24.09 -47.45 -18.27
N SER A 36 -22.80 -47.15 -18.05
CA SER A 36 -21.69 -47.92 -18.66
C SER A 36 -20.38 -47.83 -17.84
N LYS A 37 -19.64 -48.94 -17.85
CA LYS A 37 -18.53 -49.38 -16.97
C LYS A 37 -17.15 -48.78 -17.31
N PRO A 38 -16.15 -48.89 -16.40
CA PRO A 38 -14.80 -48.36 -16.54
C PRO A 38 -13.84 -49.34 -17.22
N VAL A 39 -12.74 -48.83 -17.79
CA VAL A 39 -11.56 -49.63 -18.13
C VAL A 39 -10.30 -48.93 -17.64
N GLU A 40 -9.56 -49.69 -16.85
CA GLU A 40 -8.28 -49.41 -16.22
C GLU A 40 -7.11 -49.73 -17.18
N SER A 41 -5.96 -49.11 -16.92
CA SER A 41 -4.65 -49.78 -16.75
C SER A 41 -3.47 -49.40 -17.67
N VAL A 42 -2.33 -49.22 -16.99
CA VAL A 42 -0.93 -49.56 -17.32
C VAL A 42 0.02 -48.48 -17.89
N LEU A 43 0.93 -48.03 -17.01
CA LEU A 43 2.32 -47.58 -17.26
C LEU A 43 3.24 -48.77 -17.60
N PRO A 44 4.34 -48.62 -18.36
CA PRO A 44 5.67 -48.34 -17.76
C PRO A 44 6.61 -47.49 -18.66
N SER A 45 7.44 -46.60 -18.10
CA SER A 45 8.85 -46.75 -17.65
C SER A 45 9.94 -46.63 -18.73
N ASP A 46 10.97 -45.89 -18.36
CA ASP A 46 12.38 -45.91 -18.76
C ASP A 46 12.86 -45.28 -20.08
N SER A 47 13.74 -44.28 -19.92
CA SER A 47 15.22 -44.38 -20.08
C SER A 47 15.88 -43.20 -20.80
N LYS A 48 16.94 -42.70 -20.15
CA LYS A 48 17.98 -41.78 -20.62
C LYS A 48 19.02 -42.56 -21.45
N PRO A 49 19.84 -41.90 -22.27
CA PRO A 49 21.29 -42.12 -22.09
C PRO A 49 22.18 -40.89 -22.28
N GLU A 50 23.40 -41.07 -21.77
CA GLU A 50 24.58 -40.21 -21.67
C GLU A 50 25.29 -39.91 -23.01
N SER A 51 26.24 -38.95 -22.98
CA SER A 51 27.50 -39.04 -23.72
C SER A 51 28.62 -38.20 -23.07
N LYS A 52 29.86 -38.66 -23.24
CA LYS A 52 31.07 -38.49 -22.41
C LYS A 52 32.06 -37.37 -22.85
N LEU A 53 32.91 -37.01 -21.88
CA LEU A 53 34.21 -36.29 -21.85
C LEU A 53 35.27 -36.70 -22.91
N PRO A 54 36.37 -35.92 -23.15
CA PRO A 54 37.57 -35.95 -22.28
C PRO A 54 38.41 -34.65 -22.09
N GLN A 55 39.35 -34.76 -21.15
CA GLN A 55 40.26 -33.82 -20.46
C GLN A 55 41.43 -33.24 -21.27
N THR A 56 42.12 -32.23 -20.69
CA THR A 56 43.60 -32.05 -20.43
C THR A 56 43.98 -30.55 -20.55
N THR A 57 45.02 -29.92 -19.94
CA THR A 57 45.91 -30.08 -18.76
C THR A 57 46.73 -28.75 -18.68
N GLU A 58 46.99 -28.24 -17.46
CA GLU A 58 48.16 -27.45 -16.98
C GLU A 58 48.65 -26.09 -17.54
N SER A 59 48.88 -25.17 -16.57
CA SER A 59 50.16 -24.49 -16.22
C SER A 59 50.36 -22.97 -16.41
N GLN A 60 50.59 -22.36 -15.23
CA GLN A 60 51.68 -21.44 -14.84
C GLN A 60 51.55 -19.90 -14.94
N GLU A 61 51.97 -19.31 -13.80
CA GLU A 61 52.22 -17.93 -13.41
C GLU A 61 53.21 -17.18 -14.32
N VAL A 62 53.10 -15.84 -14.38
CA VAL A 62 54.25 -14.92 -14.27
C VAL A 62 53.80 -13.61 -13.61
N THR A 63 54.40 -13.30 -12.47
CA THR A 63 54.52 -12.00 -11.79
C THR A 63 55.34 -11.00 -12.61
N ASP A 64 54.98 -9.72 -12.59
CA ASP A 64 55.99 -8.67 -12.76
C ASP A 64 55.70 -7.44 -11.90
N VAL A 65 56.70 -7.12 -11.08
CA VAL A 65 56.87 -5.97 -10.21
C VAL A 65 57.79 -5.00 -10.93
N ILE A 66 57.40 -3.72 -11.05
CA ILE A 66 58.37 -2.64 -11.28
C ILE A 66 58.06 -1.49 -10.32
N GLN A 67 59.09 -1.12 -9.57
CA GLN A 67 59.17 -0.03 -8.60
C GLN A 67 60.11 1.05 -9.16
N GLU A 68 60.12 2.21 -8.49
CA GLU A 68 61.01 3.39 -8.64
C GLU A 68 60.65 4.38 -9.77
N THR A 69 60.65 5.72 -9.58
CA THR A 69 61.39 6.61 -8.67
C THR A 69 60.60 7.89 -8.34
N ALA A 70 60.93 8.51 -7.21
CA ALA A 70 60.47 9.83 -6.77
C ALA A 70 61.21 10.99 -7.47
N ASP A 71 60.50 12.11 -7.72
CA ASP A 71 61.12 13.44 -7.79
C ASP A 71 60.09 14.55 -7.45
N THR A 72 60.55 15.59 -6.76
CA THR A 72 59.74 16.50 -5.94
C THR A 72 59.65 17.91 -6.54
N LYS A 73 58.47 18.56 -6.55
CA LYS A 73 58.33 20.02 -6.36
C LYS A 73 56.87 20.40 -5.97
N PRO A 74 56.68 21.50 -5.20
CA PRO A 74 55.52 21.71 -4.33
C PRO A 74 54.32 22.30 -5.07
N SER A 75 53.14 21.77 -4.80
CA SER A 75 51.87 22.34 -5.22
C SER A 75 51.18 22.99 -4.01
N GLU A 76 50.68 24.19 -4.24
CA GLU A 76 50.05 25.12 -3.30
C GLU A 76 49.04 24.46 -2.35
N GLU A 77 49.06 24.92 -1.10
CA GLU A 77 48.02 24.67 -0.10
C GLU A 77 46.66 25.10 -0.66
N VAL A 78 45.82 24.11 -0.96
CA VAL A 78 44.38 24.31 -1.13
C VAL A 78 43.80 24.50 0.27
N PRO A 79 43.11 25.62 0.56
CA PRO A 79 42.50 25.83 1.87
C PRO A 79 41.44 24.74 2.10
N PRO A 80 41.22 24.28 3.34
CA PRO A 80 40.24 23.25 3.61
C PRO A 80 38.87 23.74 3.14
N SER A 81 38.31 23.01 2.18
CA SER A 81 36.92 23.15 1.78
C SER A 81 36.07 23.07 3.04
N LYS A 82 35.26 24.09 3.29
CA LYS A 82 34.22 24.07 4.32
C LYS A 82 33.48 22.74 4.20
N GLU A 83 33.66 21.86 5.17
CA GLU A 83 32.78 20.72 5.39
C GLU A 83 31.37 21.28 5.37
N ALA A 84 30.58 20.87 4.39
CA ALA A 84 29.16 21.14 4.40
C ALA A 84 28.64 20.57 5.72
N GLU A 85 28.12 21.41 6.60
CA GLU A 85 27.47 20.98 7.84
C GLU A 85 26.48 19.87 7.47
N ALA A 86 26.79 18.64 7.86
CA ALA A 86 25.94 17.49 7.57
C ALA A 86 24.59 17.76 8.24
N LYS A 87 23.54 17.92 7.44
CA LYS A 87 22.18 18.15 7.94
C LYS A 87 21.85 17.04 8.93
N GLU A 88 21.64 17.41 10.19
CA GLU A 88 21.25 16.48 11.24
C GLU A 88 19.82 15.98 10.98
N PHE A 89 19.58 14.69 11.20
CA PHE A 89 18.26 14.07 11.00
C PHE A 89 17.18 14.76 11.85
N SER A 90 16.00 14.89 11.26
CA SER A 90 14.76 15.27 11.93
C SER A 90 13.60 14.44 11.37
N TYR A 91 12.44 14.45 12.04
CA TYR A 91 11.27 13.74 11.52
C TYR A 91 10.78 14.24 10.16
N LYS A 92 11.20 15.43 9.71
CA LYS A 92 10.95 15.91 8.35
C LYS A 92 11.55 15.01 7.27
N ASP A 93 12.65 14.33 7.57
CA ASP A 93 13.34 13.47 6.61
C ASP A 93 12.56 12.17 6.35
N VAL A 94 11.63 11.80 7.27
CA VAL A 94 10.76 10.61 7.17
C VAL A 94 9.28 10.93 6.99
N ALA A 95 8.90 12.21 6.92
CA ALA A 95 7.49 12.64 6.82
C ALA A 95 6.75 12.13 5.58
N ASN A 96 7.49 11.80 4.51
CA ASN A 96 6.96 11.22 3.28
C ASN A 96 7.20 9.71 3.16
N TRP A 97 7.39 9.02 4.28
CA TRP A 97 7.69 7.59 4.30
C TRP A 97 6.68 6.84 5.16
N GLN A 98 6.25 5.69 4.67
CA GLN A 98 5.47 4.72 5.44
C GLN A 98 6.41 3.64 5.94
N PHE A 99 6.36 3.35 7.23
CA PHE A 99 7.06 2.22 7.84
C PHE A 99 6.13 1.02 7.92
N VAL A 100 6.62 -0.14 7.48
CA VAL A 100 5.86 -1.38 7.36
C VAL A 100 6.63 -2.51 8.04
N PHE A 101 5.97 -3.17 8.97
CA PHE A 101 6.40 -4.39 9.65
C PHE A 101 5.42 -5.51 9.30
N SER A 102 5.90 -6.53 8.61
CA SER A 102 5.05 -7.65 8.17
C SER A 102 5.86 -8.94 8.01
N SER A 103 5.15 -10.06 7.87
CA SER A 103 5.72 -11.35 7.46
C SER A 103 6.02 -11.44 5.97
N GLY A 104 5.71 -10.40 5.19
CA GLY A 104 5.98 -10.40 3.76
C GLY A 104 5.03 -11.26 2.90
N SER A 105 4.10 -11.99 3.54
CA SER A 105 3.09 -12.85 2.89
C SER A 105 1.70 -12.22 2.81
N GLY A 106 1.55 -10.98 3.32
CA GLY A 106 0.35 -10.14 3.14
C GLY A 106 -0.86 -10.45 4.04
N ALA A 107 -0.79 -11.49 4.89
CA ALA A 107 -1.87 -11.81 5.83
C ALA A 107 -2.00 -10.79 6.98
N TRP A 108 -0.88 -10.21 7.41
CA TRP A 108 -0.83 -9.22 8.48
C TRP A 108 0.24 -8.17 8.23
N SER A 109 0.06 -6.99 8.81
CA SER A 109 1.01 -5.89 8.76
C SER A 109 0.75 -4.89 9.90
N THR A 110 1.82 -4.26 10.38
CA THR A 110 1.75 -2.98 11.07
C THR A 110 2.34 -1.91 10.16
N GLU A 111 1.54 -0.88 9.90
CA GLU A 111 1.89 0.25 9.05
C GLU A 111 1.79 1.53 9.87
N LEU A 112 2.79 2.41 9.77
CA LEU A 112 2.75 3.71 10.44
C LEU A 112 3.48 4.79 9.66
N GLU A 113 3.07 6.02 9.91
CA GLU A 113 3.64 7.24 9.34
C GLU A 113 4.04 8.17 10.49
N ILE A 114 5.20 8.81 10.35
CA ILE A 114 5.74 9.77 11.32
C ILE A 114 5.71 11.16 10.68
N ARG A 115 5.04 12.12 11.32
CA ARG A 115 4.92 13.51 10.83
C ARG A 115 6.14 14.34 11.23
N GLU A 116 6.30 15.51 10.61
CA GLU A 116 7.43 16.43 10.85
C GLU A 116 7.66 16.81 12.32
N ASP A 117 6.60 16.79 13.14
CA ASP A 117 6.61 17.15 14.56
C ASP A 117 6.84 15.95 15.50
N GLY A 118 7.12 14.75 14.95
CA GLY A 118 7.32 13.52 15.71
C GLY A 118 6.03 12.85 16.17
N SER A 119 4.85 13.40 15.84
CA SER A 119 3.60 12.66 15.99
C SER A 119 3.54 11.52 14.97
N PHE A 120 2.94 10.40 15.34
CA PHE A 120 2.78 9.26 14.44
C PHE A 120 1.38 8.67 14.52
N SER A 121 0.96 8.02 13.44
CA SER A 121 -0.28 7.25 13.39
C SER A 121 -0.06 5.98 12.60
N GLY A 122 -0.74 4.91 13.00
CA GLY A 122 -0.62 3.63 12.34
C GLY A 122 -1.80 2.70 12.57
N VAL A 123 -1.74 1.58 11.86
CA VAL A 123 -2.68 0.48 11.92
C VAL A 123 -1.91 -0.83 11.96
N TYR A 124 -2.28 -1.70 12.89
CA TYR A 124 -1.99 -3.13 12.83
C TYR A 124 -3.24 -3.86 12.35
N TYR A 125 -3.06 -4.82 11.45
CA TYR A 125 -4.08 -5.77 11.09
C TYR A 125 -3.48 -7.17 10.85
N ASP A 126 -4.23 -8.21 11.21
CA ASP A 126 -3.98 -9.61 10.86
C ASP A 126 -5.30 -10.27 10.46
N ALA A 127 -5.35 -10.78 9.24
CA ALA A 127 -6.54 -11.33 8.61
C ALA A 127 -6.60 -12.86 8.76
N ASP A 128 -7.48 -13.34 9.63
CA ASP A 128 -7.85 -14.74 9.72
C ASP A 128 -9.15 -14.97 8.94
N MET A 129 -9.01 -15.24 7.65
CA MET A 129 -10.12 -15.54 6.75
C MET A 129 -10.69 -16.96 6.96
N GLY A 130 -10.08 -17.78 7.83
CA GLY A 130 -10.58 -19.10 8.20
C GLY A 130 -11.52 -19.05 9.41
N ASP A 131 -11.31 -18.10 10.31
CA ASP A 131 -12.18 -17.83 11.45
C ASP A 131 -13.45 -17.07 11.02
N MET A 132 -14.48 -17.82 10.65
CA MET A 132 -15.76 -17.30 10.15
C MET A 132 -16.94 -17.81 10.98
N GLY A 133 -18.00 -17.01 11.07
CA GLY A 133 -19.25 -17.40 11.74
C GLY A 133 -20.47 -16.85 11.02
N GLU A 134 -21.68 -17.31 11.39
CA GLU A 134 -22.93 -16.89 10.72
C GLU A 134 -23.12 -15.37 10.68
N LYS A 135 -22.67 -14.66 11.72
CA LYS A 135 -22.75 -13.19 11.82
C LYS A 135 -21.57 -12.46 11.18
N TYR A 136 -20.46 -13.15 10.95
CA TYR A 136 -19.24 -12.61 10.37
C TYR A 136 -18.71 -13.56 9.27
N PRO A 137 -19.44 -13.71 8.15
CA PRO A 137 -19.06 -14.62 7.08
C PRO A 137 -17.80 -14.18 6.30
N ASN A 138 -17.29 -12.97 6.53
CA ASN A 138 -16.14 -12.40 5.84
C ASN A 138 -14.81 -12.57 6.61
N GLY A 139 -14.81 -13.35 7.69
CA GLY A 139 -13.61 -13.64 8.49
C GLY A 139 -13.43 -12.73 9.70
N THR A 140 -12.30 -12.91 10.35
CA THR A 140 -11.87 -12.17 11.54
C THR A 140 -10.61 -11.35 11.22
N TYR A 141 -10.57 -10.11 11.69
CA TYR A 141 -9.37 -9.28 11.73
C TYR A 141 -8.96 -9.04 13.17
N TYR A 142 -7.71 -9.34 13.52
CA TYR A 142 -7.08 -8.75 14.69
C TYR A 142 -6.61 -7.36 14.30
N TYR A 143 -7.06 -6.34 15.01
CA TYR A 143 -6.92 -4.96 14.54
C TYR A 143 -6.48 -4.02 15.65
N SER A 144 -5.68 -3.02 15.31
CA SER A 144 -5.37 -1.92 16.21
C SER A 144 -5.13 -0.66 15.41
N ARG A 145 -5.86 0.42 15.72
CA ARG A 145 -5.54 1.76 15.19
C ARG A 145 -4.98 2.60 16.30
N PHE A 146 -3.84 3.24 16.06
CA PHE A 146 -3.11 3.94 17.09
C PHE A 146 -2.53 5.26 16.61
N ARG A 147 -2.31 6.15 17.57
CA ARG A 147 -1.62 7.43 17.38
C ARG A 147 -0.71 7.69 18.57
N GLY A 148 0.38 8.42 18.37
CA GLY A 148 1.30 8.72 19.46
C GLY A 148 2.26 9.84 19.12
N TYR A 149 3.22 10.04 20.00
CA TYR A 149 4.32 11.00 19.82
C TYR A 149 5.63 10.34 20.18
N LEU A 150 6.66 10.62 19.39
CA LEU A 150 8.04 10.28 19.70
C LEU A 150 8.69 11.42 20.50
N GLU A 151 9.67 11.08 21.33
CA GLU A 151 10.61 12.07 21.88
C GLU A 151 11.58 12.54 20.79
N GLU A 152 12.27 13.68 21.00
CA GLU A 152 13.27 14.16 20.04
C GLU A 152 14.34 13.09 19.74
N PRO A 153 14.73 12.91 18.46
CA PRO A 153 15.71 11.89 18.09
C PRO A 153 17.10 12.27 18.60
N VAL A 154 17.77 11.31 19.23
CA VAL A 154 19.14 11.45 19.74
C VAL A 154 20.09 10.72 18.80
N LYS A 155 21.05 11.45 18.22
CA LYS A 155 22.08 10.88 17.34
C LYS A 155 22.91 9.83 18.07
N VAL A 156 23.00 8.63 17.49
CA VAL A 156 23.84 7.53 18.00
C VAL A 156 25.15 7.49 17.20
N ASN A 157 25.06 7.55 15.87
CA ASN A 157 26.20 7.62 14.95
C ASN A 157 25.79 8.32 13.64
N GLU A 158 26.60 8.24 12.58
CA GLU A 158 26.34 8.87 11.27
C GLU A 158 25.00 8.44 10.65
N TYR A 159 24.61 7.17 10.79
CA TYR A 159 23.42 6.60 10.15
C TYR A 159 22.35 6.10 11.13
N THR A 160 22.47 6.39 12.42
CA THR A 160 21.56 5.86 13.44
C THR A 160 21.16 6.93 14.43
N TYR A 161 19.86 7.05 14.62
CA TYR A 161 19.24 7.87 15.66
C TYR A 161 18.43 6.97 16.58
N SER A 162 18.31 7.34 17.85
CA SER A 162 17.46 6.65 18.82
C SER A 162 16.38 7.59 19.32
N THR A 163 15.21 7.04 19.64
CA THR A 163 14.09 7.78 20.22
C THR A 163 13.27 6.84 21.12
N LYS A 164 12.24 7.37 21.76
CA LYS A 164 11.27 6.64 22.57
C LYS A 164 9.87 7.09 22.21
N ILE A 165 8.90 6.23 22.47
CA ILE A 165 7.50 6.63 22.45
C ILE A 165 7.23 7.44 23.72
N LYS A 166 6.87 8.72 23.55
CA LYS A 166 6.43 9.59 24.64
C LYS A 166 5.05 9.20 25.13
N GLU A 167 4.14 8.97 24.18
CA GLU A 167 2.79 8.46 24.45
C GLU A 167 2.27 7.70 23.22
N ILE A 168 1.40 6.71 23.47
CA ILE A 168 0.63 6.01 22.45
C ILE A 168 -0.79 5.82 22.95
N GLN A 169 -1.74 6.06 22.05
CA GLN A 169 -3.17 5.96 22.30
C GLN A 169 -3.77 5.03 21.26
N LEU A 170 -4.48 4.01 21.73
CA LEU A 170 -5.24 3.10 20.89
C LEU A 170 -6.66 3.66 20.74
N GLN A 171 -7.21 3.59 19.53
CA GLN A 171 -8.58 4.03 19.28
C GLN A 171 -9.58 3.17 20.05
N ASP A 172 -9.36 1.87 20.05
CA ASP A 172 -10.25 0.85 20.60
C ASP A 172 -9.53 0.09 21.71
N LYS A 173 -10.29 -0.37 22.71
CA LYS A 173 -9.72 -1.05 23.87
C LYS A 173 -9.28 -2.47 23.49
N PRO A 174 -8.03 -2.89 23.77
CA PRO A 174 -7.59 -4.26 23.55
C PRO A 174 -8.46 -5.30 24.24
N GLY A 175 -8.72 -6.41 23.55
CA GLY A 175 -9.59 -7.49 23.98
C GLY A 175 -11.09 -7.22 23.80
N THR A 176 -11.48 -6.09 23.22
CA THR A 176 -12.87 -5.85 22.80
C THR A 176 -13.09 -6.32 21.36
N GLU A 177 -14.35 -6.55 21.00
CA GLU A 177 -14.72 -7.07 19.69
C GLU A 177 -15.90 -6.28 19.10
N GLU A 178 -15.93 -6.18 17.78
CA GLU A 178 -17.02 -5.58 17.02
C GLU A 178 -17.30 -6.41 15.76
N ILE A 179 -18.54 -6.43 15.30
CA ILE A 179 -18.88 -7.01 13.99
C ILE A 179 -19.42 -5.90 13.12
N GLU A 180 -18.73 -5.62 12.01
CA GLU A 180 -19.14 -4.62 11.04
C GLU A 180 -19.16 -5.24 9.63
N ASN A 181 -20.28 -5.08 8.91
CA ASN A 181 -20.44 -5.55 7.53
C ASN A 181 -20.04 -7.02 7.30
N GLY A 182 -20.38 -7.89 8.25
CA GLY A 182 -20.06 -9.32 8.18
C GLY A 182 -18.59 -9.67 8.44
N THR A 183 -17.80 -8.75 8.99
CA THR A 183 -16.41 -8.97 9.41
C THR A 183 -16.33 -8.82 10.93
N LYS A 184 -15.65 -9.73 11.62
CA LYS A 184 -15.36 -9.60 13.05
C LYS A 184 -14.03 -8.88 13.25
N TYR A 185 -14.01 -7.81 14.03
CA TYR A 185 -12.80 -7.15 14.48
C TYR A 185 -12.54 -7.53 15.94
N VAL A 186 -11.33 -8.02 16.21
CA VAL A 186 -10.81 -8.29 17.56
C VAL A 186 -9.73 -7.27 17.84
N TYR A 187 -10.02 -6.31 18.71
CA TYR A 187 -9.10 -5.21 18.97
C TYR A 187 -7.93 -5.65 19.84
N SER A 188 -6.73 -5.22 19.47
CA SER A 188 -5.45 -5.66 20.07
C SER A 188 -4.51 -4.49 20.34
N GLU A 189 -3.38 -4.78 20.98
CA GLU A 189 -2.28 -3.82 21.12
C GLU A 189 -1.67 -3.47 19.75
N ALA A 190 -0.93 -2.37 19.67
CA ALA A 190 -0.24 -1.95 18.46
C ALA A 190 0.99 -2.83 18.19
N TYR A 191 0.80 -4.03 17.64
CA TYR A 191 1.89 -5.00 17.42
C TYR A 191 3.06 -4.37 16.64
N GLY A 192 4.29 -4.60 17.06
CA GLY A 192 5.48 -3.93 16.51
C GLY A 192 5.85 -2.63 17.25
N MET A 193 4.85 -1.92 17.79
CA MET A 193 5.03 -0.68 18.56
C MET A 193 4.70 -0.84 20.06
N ASN A 194 4.15 -1.99 20.46
CA ASN A 194 4.00 -2.38 21.86
C ASN A 194 5.36 -2.66 22.51
N ASP A 195 5.43 -2.49 23.83
CA ASP A 195 6.64 -2.73 24.63
C ASP A 195 7.90 -1.96 24.17
N ALA A 196 7.70 -0.88 23.40
CA ALA A 196 8.77 -0.09 22.81
C ALA A 196 9.47 0.83 23.83
N LYS A 197 10.46 0.27 24.55
CA LYS A 197 11.30 1.05 25.47
C LYS A 197 12.29 1.96 24.74
N LYS A 198 12.77 1.50 23.58
CA LYS A 198 13.75 2.20 22.74
C LYS A 198 13.54 1.84 21.28
N LEU A 199 13.49 2.87 20.44
CA LEU A 199 13.40 2.75 19.00
C LEU A 199 14.69 3.27 18.36
N TYR A 200 15.15 2.61 17.30
CA TYR A 200 16.20 3.11 16.44
C TYR A 200 15.66 3.45 15.06
N ILE A 201 16.11 4.57 14.52
CA ILE A 201 15.88 4.99 13.14
C ILE A 201 17.21 4.83 12.41
N TYR A 202 17.23 3.94 11.44
CA TYR A 202 18.38 3.70 10.56
C TYR A 202 18.22 4.50 9.29
N LEU A 203 19.21 5.32 8.95
CA LEU A 203 19.20 6.11 7.72
C LEU A 203 19.62 5.25 6.53
N PRO A 204 19.10 5.54 5.32
CA PRO A 204 19.63 4.95 4.09
C PRO A 204 21.14 5.13 4.00
N GLY A 205 21.85 4.07 3.62
CA GLY A 205 23.30 4.05 3.49
C GLY A 205 24.05 3.36 4.64
N VAL A 206 23.38 3.04 5.76
CA VAL A 206 23.98 2.25 6.84
C VAL A 206 24.45 0.89 6.30
N PRO A 207 25.68 0.44 6.60
CA PRO A 207 26.12 -0.91 6.22
C PRO A 207 25.24 -1.98 6.88
N ILE A 208 24.74 -2.93 6.10
CA ILE A 208 23.84 -3.99 6.57
C ILE A 208 24.48 -4.83 7.69
N LYS A 209 25.79 -5.07 7.60
CA LYS A 209 26.57 -5.80 8.61
C LYS A 209 26.61 -5.14 10.01
N ASP A 210 26.30 -3.84 10.09
CA ASP A 210 26.32 -3.08 11.34
C ASP A 210 24.92 -3.05 12.00
N LEU A 211 23.91 -3.66 11.36
CA LEU A 211 22.53 -3.72 11.84
C LEU A 211 22.24 -5.04 12.58
N PRO A 212 21.30 -5.04 13.55
CA PRO A 212 20.86 -6.28 14.21
C PRO A 212 20.32 -7.32 13.23
N GLU A 213 20.64 -8.59 13.44
CA GLU A 213 20.20 -9.69 12.58
C GLU A 213 18.67 -9.77 12.51
N GLU A 214 18.00 -9.56 13.65
CA GLU A 214 16.55 -9.59 13.77
C GLU A 214 15.90 -8.45 12.98
N PHE A 215 16.51 -7.26 12.96
CA PHE A 215 16.04 -6.17 12.09
C PHE A 215 16.10 -6.58 10.62
N ILE A 216 17.22 -7.15 10.18
CA ILE A 216 17.41 -7.59 8.80
C ILE A 216 16.42 -8.68 8.42
N GLN A 217 16.18 -9.65 9.31
CA GLN A 217 15.23 -10.73 9.09
C GLN A 217 13.82 -10.20 8.82
N TRP A 218 13.39 -9.17 9.56
CA TRP A 218 12.08 -8.56 9.35
C TRP A 218 12.04 -7.65 8.12
N ALA A 219 13.00 -6.74 7.98
CA ALA A 219 13.03 -5.73 6.93
C ALA A 219 13.20 -6.34 5.52
N TYR A 220 13.73 -7.57 5.43
CA TYR A 220 13.93 -8.31 4.19
C TYR A 220 13.20 -9.67 4.16
N SER A 221 12.13 -9.84 4.94
CA SER A 221 11.41 -11.12 5.07
C SER A 221 10.90 -11.69 3.74
N SER A 222 10.57 -10.84 2.75
CA SER A 222 10.15 -11.21 1.40
C SER A 222 11.27 -11.22 0.35
N VAL A 223 12.52 -10.91 0.72
CA VAL A 223 13.62 -10.70 -0.21
C VAL A 223 14.59 -11.87 -0.13
N ASP A 224 15.06 -12.33 -1.29
CA ASP A 224 16.11 -13.35 -1.35
C ASP A 224 17.38 -12.81 -0.67
N LYS A 225 18.00 -13.62 0.20
CA LYS A 225 19.20 -13.23 0.94
C LYS A 225 20.34 -12.83 0.00
N ASP A 226 20.44 -13.49 -1.15
CA ASP A 226 21.45 -13.19 -2.16
C ASP A 226 21.20 -11.86 -2.89
N ALA A 227 20.00 -11.28 -2.76
CA ALA A 227 19.63 -9.99 -3.32
C ALA A 227 19.80 -8.82 -2.33
N ILE A 228 20.17 -9.10 -1.07
CA ILE A 228 20.43 -8.05 -0.07
C ILE A 228 21.77 -7.37 -0.39
N GLY A 229 21.73 -6.06 -0.61
CA GLY A 229 22.94 -5.25 -0.88
C GLY A 229 23.77 -5.01 0.38
N GLU A 230 24.94 -4.37 0.22
CA GLU A 230 25.83 -4.07 1.35
C GLU A 230 25.32 -2.95 2.28
N LYS A 231 24.41 -2.11 1.79
CA LYS A 231 23.88 -0.92 2.49
C LYS A 231 22.37 -0.90 2.45
N LEU A 232 21.75 -0.41 3.54
CA LEU A 232 20.30 -0.24 3.64
C LEU A 232 19.81 0.81 2.64
N PRO A 233 18.87 0.50 1.73
CA PRO A 233 18.42 1.45 0.70
C PRO A 233 17.24 2.32 1.14
N PHE A 234 16.69 2.10 2.34
CA PHE A 234 15.50 2.76 2.88
C PHE A 234 15.72 3.17 4.34
N PHE A 235 14.81 3.95 4.93
CA PHE A 235 14.82 4.20 6.36
C PHE A 235 14.34 2.95 7.12
N GLY A 236 15.10 2.51 8.12
CA GLY A 236 14.67 1.44 9.02
C GLY A 236 14.09 2.01 10.31
N LEU A 237 13.05 1.38 10.86
CA LEU A 237 12.62 1.60 12.24
C LEU A 237 12.74 0.28 12.99
N TYR A 238 13.40 0.27 14.13
CA TYR A 238 13.66 -0.95 14.90
C TYR A 238 13.22 -0.77 16.34
N ASN A 239 12.32 -1.64 16.78
CA ASN A 239 11.94 -1.76 18.18
C ASN A 239 12.86 -2.78 18.86
N GLU A 240 13.76 -2.29 19.71
CA GLU A 240 14.89 -3.06 20.25
C GLU A 240 14.45 -4.20 21.16
N GLU A 241 13.51 -3.93 22.06
CA GLU A 241 13.12 -4.87 23.11
C GLU A 241 12.43 -6.13 22.54
N PRO A 242 11.39 -6.04 21.68
CA PRO A 242 10.79 -7.20 21.03
C PRO A 242 11.53 -7.62 19.74
N GLN A 243 12.62 -6.93 19.37
CA GLN A 243 13.44 -7.20 18.18
C GLN A 243 12.63 -7.17 16.86
N LEU A 244 11.80 -6.14 16.68
CA LEU A 244 10.89 -6.01 15.53
C LEU A 244 11.35 -4.90 14.58
N GLY A 245 11.52 -5.26 13.30
CA GLY A 245 12.05 -4.37 12.28
C GLY A 245 11.02 -3.95 11.24
N PHE A 246 10.98 -2.66 10.95
CA PHE A 246 10.16 -2.05 9.91
C PHE A 246 11.05 -1.64 8.73
N SER A 247 10.61 -1.98 7.53
CA SER A 247 11.12 -1.40 6.28
C SER A 247 10.30 -0.14 5.95
N SER A 248 10.87 0.84 5.26
CA SER A 248 10.10 1.98 4.79
C SER A 248 9.98 2.04 3.28
N TYR A 249 8.87 2.60 2.85
CA TYR A 249 8.58 2.88 1.46
C TYR A 249 8.25 4.36 1.34
N GLU A 250 8.81 5.02 0.34
CA GLU A 250 8.42 6.38 0.00
C GLU A 250 6.92 6.36 -0.30
N LEU A 251 6.16 7.14 0.46
CA LEU A 251 4.76 7.38 0.16
C LEU A 251 4.74 8.10 -1.17
N ARG A 252 4.49 7.34 -2.25
CA ARG A 252 3.96 7.91 -3.46
C ARG A 252 2.56 8.39 -3.13
N HIS A 253 2.46 9.60 -2.57
CA HIS A 253 1.29 10.44 -2.80
C HIS A 253 1.14 10.46 -4.32
N TYR A 254 0.18 9.69 -4.85
CA TYR A 254 -0.30 9.98 -6.19
C TYR A 254 -0.76 11.43 -6.09
N PRO A 255 -0.12 12.37 -6.81
CA PRO A 255 -0.55 13.76 -6.74
C PRO A 255 -2.04 13.74 -7.02
N ILE A 256 -2.84 14.33 -6.14
CA ILE A 256 -4.30 14.31 -6.29
C ILE A 256 -4.72 14.85 -7.67
N ASP A 257 -3.87 15.67 -8.28
CA ASP A 257 -4.01 16.14 -9.65
C ASP A 257 -3.85 15.02 -10.72
N ASP A 258 -2.95 14.06 -10.55
CA ASP A 258 -2.79 12.92 -11.45
C ASP A 258 -3.95 11.92 -11.33
N GLU A 259 -4.46 11.71 -10.12
CA GLU A 259 -5.68 10.95 -9.87
C GLU A 259 -6.89 11.61 -10.55
N ILE A 260 -7.11 12.90 -10.31
CA ILE A 260 -8.16 13.68 -10.96
C ILE A 260 -7.99 13.66 -12.48
N ASN A 261 -6.77 13.78 -13.00
CA ASN A 261 -6.51 13.65 -14.44
C ASN A 261 -6.94 12.29 -14.98
N THR A 262 -6.70 11.20 -14.24
CA THR A 262 -7.16 9.85 -14.62
C THR A 262 -8.68 9.77 -14.66
N ILE A 263 -9.36 10.30 -13.64
CA ILE A 263 -10.83 10.36 -13.59
C ILE A 263 -11.37 11.22 -14.74
N LEU A 264 -10.75 12.36 -15.03
CA LEU A 264 -11.12 13.22 -16.16
C LEU A 264 -11.00 12.50 -17.50
N GLN A 265 -9.96 11.71 -17.73
CA GLN A 265 -9.83 10.96 -18.99
C GLN A 265 -10.89 9.86 -19.11
N LYS A 266 -11.24 9.19 -18.00
CA LYS A 266 -12.35 8.22 -17.98
C LYS A 266 -13.69 8.91 -18.24
N ALA A 267 -13.95 10.03 -17.57
CA ALA A 267 -15.14 10.85 -17.74
C ALA A 267 -15.28 11.33 -19.19
N LYS A 268 -14.21 11.87 -19.79
CA LYS A 268 -14.20 12.29 -21.21
C LYS A 268 -14.57 11.17 -22.17
N LYS A 269 -14.12 9.93 -21.91
CA LYS A 269 -14.49 8.78 -22.75
C LYS A 269 -15.98 8.44 -22.62
N LEU A 270 -16.56 8.56 -21.43
CA LEU A 270 -18.00 8.37 -21.22
C LEU A 270 -18.82 9.50 -21.86
N GLU A 271 -18.38 10.75 -21.70
CA GLU A 271 -18.98 11.93 -22.36
C GLU A 271 -18.94 11.78 -23.89
N GLN A 272 -17.82 11.37 -24.48
CA GLN A 272 -17.71 11.09 -25.92
C GLN A 272 -18.65 9.98 -26.39
N LYS A 273 -18.91 8.96 -25.57
CA LYS A 273 -19.91 7.93 -25.90
C LYS A 273 -21.32 8.53 -25.94
N LEU A 274 -21.62 9.47 -25.03
CA LEU A 274 -22.92 10.15 -24.97
C LEU A 274 -23.22 11.01 -26.21
N ASP A 275 -22.19 11.49 -26.90
CA ASP A 275 -22.33 12.22 -28.17
C ASP A 275 -22.68 11.32 -29.36
N GLY A 276 -22.71 10.00 -29.17
CA GLY A 276 -23.03 9.02 -30.20
C GLY A 276 -24.53 8.85 -30.46
N ASN A 277 -24.87 8.06 -31.49
CA ASN A 277 -26.25 7.66 -31.74
C ASN A 277 -26.64 6.51 -30.79
N LEU A 278 -27.22 6.88 -29.64
CA LEU A 278 -27.56 5.97 -28.56
C LEU A 278 -29.07 5.80 -28.39
N SER A 279 -29.48 4.61 -27.95
CA SER A 279 -30.82 4.41 -27.41
C SER A 279 -30.98 5.08 -26.04
N GLN A 280 -32.23 5.31 -25.62
CA GLN A 280 -32.52 5.89 -24.30
C GLN A 280 -31.94 5.06 -23.14
N ASN A 281 -31.93 3.74 -23.27
CA ASN A 281 -31.38 2.85 -22.25
C ASN A 281 -29.85 3.00 -22.15
N GLU A 282 -29.16 3.10 -23.29
CA GLU A 282 -27.71 3.30 -23.32
C GLU A 282 -27.33 4.67 -22.76
N MET A 283 -28.09 5.73 -23.08
CA MET A 283 -27.90 7.06 -22.48
C MET A 283 -28.07 7.01 -20.96
N ASN A 284 -29.12 6.35 -20.47
CA ASN A 284 -29.37 6.20 -19.03
C ASN A 284 -28.23 5.44 -18.33
N LEU A 285 -27.71 4.37 -18.96
CA LEU A 285 -26.60 3.59 -18.42
C LEU A 285 -25.29 4.37 -18.39
N ILE A 286 -24.88 4.97 -19.51
CA ILE A 286 -23.60 5.70 -19.61
C ILE A 286 -23.61 6.94 -18.70
N SER A 287 -24.74 7.65 -18.61
CA SER A 287 -24.87 8.77 -17.67
C SER A 287 -24.77 8.33 -16.20
N TYR A 288 -25.28 7.14 -15.86
CA TYR A 288 -25.12 6.57 -14.53
C TYR A 288 -23.66 6.20 -14.25
N GLU A 289 -22.97 5.52 -15.18
CA GLU A 289 -21.54 5.21 -15.08
C GLU A 289 -20.69 6.49 -14.88
N LEU A 290 -21.04 7.57 -15.58
CA LEU A 290 -20.36 8.85 -15.43
C LEU A 290 -20.60 9.45 -14.04
N TYR A 291 -21.83 9.43 -13.54
CA TYR A 291 -22.15 9.89 -12.19
C TYR A 291 -21.41 9.06 -11.13
N GLU A 292 -21.47 7.74 -11.24
CA GLU A 292 -20.84 6.80 -10.33
C GLU A 292 -19.31 6.96 -10.31
N LEU A 293 -18.68 7.20 -11.46
CA LEU A 293 -17.25 7.48 -11.54
C LEU A 293 -16.85 8.68 -10.66
N TRP A 294 -17.60 9.79 -10.75
CA TRP A 294 -17.33 10.98 -9.95
C TRP A 294 -17.70 10.80 -8.48
N ASP A 295 -18.78 10.08 -8.18
CA ASP A 295 -19.24 9.85 -6.80
C ASP A 295 -18.28 8.92 -6.04
N ASN A 296 -17.77 7.90 -6.71
CA ASN A 296 -16.74 7.01 -6.16
C ASN A 296 -15.45 7.76 -5.86
N GLU A 297 -15.01 8.65 -6.75
CA GLU A 297 -13.84 9.50 -6.52
C GLU A 297 -14.06 10.40 -5.30
N LEU A 298 -15.21 11.09 -5.24
CA LEU A 298 -15.57 11.93 -4.10
C LEU A 298 -15.54 11.16 -2.78
N ASN A 299 -16.12 9.96 -2.74
CA ASN A 299 -16.16 9.12 -1.55
C ASN A 299 -14.77 8.58 -1.17
N SER A 300 -13.92 8.27 -2.15
CA SER A 300 -12.51 7.91 -1.94
C SER A 300 -11.73 9.06 -1.29
N MET A 301 -11.86 10.27 -1.83
CA MET A 301 -11.24 11.47 -1.27
C MET A 301 -11.76 11.75 0.15
N TRP A 302 -13.06 11.62 0.37
CA TRP A 302 -13.66 11.82 1.69
C TRP A 302 -13.07 10.87 2.75
N LYS A 303 -12.84 9.60 2.39
CA LYS A 303 -12.20 8.62 3.29
C LYS A 303 -10.80 9.06 3.68
N ARG A 304 -9.95 9.43 2.70
CA ARG A 304 -8.58 9.91 2.93
C ARG A 304 -8.55 11.19 3.76
N MET A 305 -9.45 12.13 3.48
CA MET A 305 -9.54 13.39 4.23
C MET A 305 -9.81 13.16 5.73
N LYS A 306 -10.61 12.16 6.11
CA LYS A 306 -10.85 11.83 7.53
C LYS A 306 -9.57 11.39 8.26
N GLU A 307 -8.57 10.91 7.52
CA GLU A 307 -7.33 10.39 8.10
C GLU A 307 -6.27 11.48 8.22
N ILE A 308 -6.18 12.35 7.21
CA ILE A 308 -5.07 13.32 7.10
C ILE A 308 -5.43 14.75 7.53
N VAL A 309 -6.69 15.18 7.35
CA VAL A 309 -7.11 16.56 7.68
C VAL A 309 -7.27 16.69 9.19
N ASP A 310 -6.86 17.84 9.73
CA ASP A 310 -7.02 18.19 11.14
C ASP A 310 -8.48 17.97 11.61
N PRO A 311 -8.72 17.39 12.80
CA PRO A 311 -10.08 17.09 13.26
C PRO A 311 -11.02 18.29 13.36
N ASP A 312 -10.53 19.49 13.69
CA ASP A 312 -11.36 20.69 13.76
C ASP A 312 -11.63 21.27 12.37
N GLU A 313 -10.65 21.24 11.47
CA GLU A 313 -10.87 21.54 10.05
C GLU A 313 -11.87 20.54 9.43
N MET A 314 -11.76 19.26 9.75
CA MET A 314 -12.64 18.21 9.23
C MET A 314 -14.10 18.37 9.70
N LYS A 315 -14.34 18.88 10.92
CA LYS A 315 -15.70 19.26 11.37
C LYS A 315 -16.29 20.38 10.52
N MET A 316 -15.48 21.36 10.11
CA MET A 316 -15.91 22.44 9.23
C MET A 316 -16.24 21.91 7.83
N VAL A 317 -15.36 21.08 7.27
CA VAL A 317 -15.58 20.43 5.97
C VAL A 317 -16.84 19.54 6.00
N LEU A 318 -17.12 18.83 7.09
CA LEU A 318 -18.36 18.05 7.26
C LEU A 318 -19.62 18.91 7.20
N LYS A 319 -19.59 20.11 7.78
CA LYS A 319 -20.72 21.05 7.71
C LYS A 319 -20.95 21.51 6.26
N GLU A 320 -19.89 21.82 5.53
CA GLU A 320 -19.96 22.19 4.12
C GLU A 320 -20.46 21.01 3.26
N GLN A 321 -19.97 19.80 3.52
CA GLN A 321 -20.38 18.60 2.79
C GLN A 321 -21.89 18.34 2.93
N ARG A 322 -22.45 18.49 4.14
CA ARG A 322 -23.89 18.35 4.38
C ARG A 322 -24.71 19.42 3.67
N LYS A 323 -24.20 20.66 3.59
CA LYS A 323 -24.84 21.75 2.85
C LYS A 323 -24.83 21.45 1.35
N TRP A 324 -23.69 21.05 0.83
CA TRP A 324 -23.52 20.67 -0.57
C TRP A 324 -24.44 19.50 -0.97
N ILE A 325 -24.56 18.44 -0.15
CA ILE A 325 -25.49 17.33 -0.42
C ILE A 325 -26.92 17.85 -0.58
N LYS A 326 -27.39 18.70 0.35
CA LYS A 326 -28.74 19.27 0.26
C LYS A 326 -28.94 20.09 -1.02
N GLU A 327 -27.93 20.88 -1.41
CA GLU A 327 -27.98 21.68 -2.64
C GLU A 327 -27.99 20.80 -3.89
N LYS A 328 -27.15 19.75 -3.95
CA LYS A 328 -27.14 18.76 -5.04
C LYS A 328 -28.50 18.08 -5.19
N GLU A 329 -29.05 17.52 -4.11
CA GLU A 329 -30.32 16.80 -4.15
C GLU A 329 -31.48 17.71 -4.55
N GLN A 330 -31.49 18.96 -4.07
CA GLN A 330 -32.48 19.95 -4.50
C GLN A 330 -32.39 20.23 -6.00
N LYS A 331 -31.17 20.36 -6.54
CA LYS A 331 -30.95 20.64 -7.97
C LYS A 331 -31.27 19.46 -8.87
N VAL A 332 -31.03 18.24 -8.41
CA VAL A 332 -31.47 17.02 -9.10
C VAL A 332 -33.00 16.93 -9.10
N LYS A 333 -33.66 17.28 -7.99
CA LYS A 333 -35.12 17.30 -7.91
C LYS A 333 -35.75 18.33 -8.83
N GLU A 334 -35.21 19.53 -8.90
CA GLU A 334 -35.65 20.57 -9.84
C GLU A 334 -35.57 20.07 -11.31
N ALA A 335 -34.49 19.38 -11.67
CA ALA A 335 -34.33 18.80 -13.00
C ALA A 335 -35.32 17.66 -13.29
N GLU A 336 -35.71 16.89 -12.26
CA GLU A 336 -36.78 15.89 -12.35
C GLU A 336 -38.16 16.53 -12.58
N GLU A 337 -38.47 17.61 -11.85
CA GLU A 337 -39.72 18.35 -11.97
C GLU A 337 -39.89 19.00 -13.36
N GLU A 338 -38.81 19.52 -13.95
CA GLU A 338 -38.81 20.12 -15.30
C GLU A 338 -39.16 19.12 -16.41
N ILE A 339 -38.74 17.86 -16.26
CA ILE A 339 -38.98 16.80 -17.25
C ILE A 339 -40.32 16.10 -17.03
N GLY A 340 -40.85 16.10 -15.80
CA GLY A 340 -42.17 15.54 -15.48
C GLY A 340 -42.26 14.01 -15.59
N GLY A 341 -41.12 13.32 -15.71
CA GLY A 341 -41.01 11.86 -15.75
C GLY A 341 -40.64 11.26 -17.12
N GLY A 342 -40.89 9.96 -17.29
CA GLY A 342 -40.60 9.25 -18.54
C GLY A 342 -39.18 8.67 -18.64
N SER A 343 -38.87 8.07 -19.78
CA SER A 343 -37.64 7.29 -19.99
C SER A 343 -36.35 8.12 -20.02
N LEU A 344 -36.46 9.44 -20.19
CA LEU A 344 -35.35 10.40 -20.14
C LEU A 344 -34.97 10.83 -18.71
N LEU A 345 -35.87 10.59 -17.74
CA LEU A 345 -35.67 11.05 -16.36
C LEU A 345 -34.34 10.58 -15.73
N PRO A 346 -33.92 9.30 -15.84
CA PRO A 346 -32.67 8.85 -15.24
C PRO A 346 -31.46 9.61 -15.80
N PHE A 347 -31.42 9.81 -17.12
CA PHE A 347 -30.35 10.56 -17.79
C PHE A 347 -30.21 11.98 -17.23
N VAL A 348 -31.31 12.72 -17.15
CA VAL A 348 -31.29 14.12 -16.67
C VAL A 348 -30.86 14.22 -15.21
N LYS A 349 -31.36 13.30 -14.36
CA LYS A 349 -30.95 13.23 -12.95
C LYS A 349 -29.45 12.95 -12.83
N ASN A 350 -28.95 11.97 -13.58
CA ASN A 350 -27.54 11.58 -13.57
C ASN A 350 -26.62 12.70 -14.07
N GLN A 351 -27.02 13.42 -15.12
CA GLN A 351 -26.26 14.58 -15.62
C GLN A 351 -26.14 15.67 -14.56
N ARG A 352 -27.27 16.05 -13.94
CA ARG A 352 -27.25 17.09 -12.90
C ARG A 352 -26.46 16.66 -11.67
N ALA A 353 -26.57 15.40 -11.27
CA ALA A 353 -25.79 14.86 -10.16
C ALA A 353 -24.28 14.86 -10.49
N THR A 354 -23.90 14.46 -11.71
CA THR A 354 -22.52 14.47 -12.22
C THR A 354 -21.90 15.86 -12.15
N GLU A 355 -22.60 16.89 -12.65
CA GLU A 355 -22.11 18.27 -12.67
C GLU A 355 -21.69 18.74 -11.27
N TYR A 356 -22.56 18.52 -10.29
CA TYR A 356 -22.33 18.93 -8.90
C TYR A 356 -21.25 18.10 -8.21
N THR A 357 -21.24 16.78 -8.41
CA THR A 357 -20.24 15.89 -7.82
C THR A 357 -18.85 16.18 -8.39
N ARG A 358 -18.72 16.41 -9.70
CA ARG A 358 -17.44 16.79 -10.32
C ARG A 358 -16.87 18.06 -9.71
N ILE A 359 -17.67 19.11 -9.55
CA ILE A 359 -17.21 20.37 -8.92
C ILE A 359 -16.71 20.10 -7.50
N ARG A 360 -17.47 19.30 -6.74
CA ARG A 360 -17.11 18.99 -5.35
C ARG A 360 -15.81 18.20 -5.24
N VAL A 361 -15.53 17.27 -6.16
CA VAL A 361 -14.23 16.58 -6.24
C VAL A 361 -13.07 17.59 -6.32
N TYR A 362 -13.16 18.60 -7.18
CA TYR A 362 -12.10 19.64 -7.26
C TYR A 362 -11.98 20.50 -6.01
N GLU A 363 -13.08 20.76 -5.30
CA GLU A 363 -13.07 21.48 -4.03
C GLU A 363 -12.38 20.66 -2.93
N LEU A 364 -12.75 19.39 -2.77
CA LEU A 364 -12.16 18.47 -1.80
C LEU A 364 -10.67 18.25 -2.08
N ALA A 365 -10.26 18.27 -3.35
CA ALA A 365 -8.86 18.11 -3.76
C ALA A 365 -7.94 19.14 -3.11
N LYS A 366 -8.44 20.36 -2.83
CA LYS A 366 -7.66 21.42 -2.19
C LYS A 366 -7.21 21.07 -0.78
N TYR A 367 -7.87 20.13 -0.12
CA TYR A 367 -7.48 19.63 1.20
C TYR A 367 -6.45 18.51 1.11
N LEU A 368 -6.42 17.78 -0.02
CA LEU A 368 -5.50 16.68 -0.28
C LEU A 368 -4.22 17.12 -1.04
N ARG A 369 -4.17 18.35 -1.56
CA ARG A 369 -2.98 18.95 -2.18
C ARG A 369 -1.95 19.49 -1.17
N ARG A 370 -2.29 19.48 0.11
CA ARG A 370 -1.56 20.23 1.15
C ARG A 370 -0.36 19.47 1.69
#